data_AF-A0A0Q8P6L1-F1
#
_entry.id   AF-A0A0Q8P6L1-F1
#
_cell.length_a   1.000
_cell.length_b   1.000
_cell.length_c   1.000
_cell.angle_alpha   90.00
_cell.angle_beta   90.00
_cell.angle_gamma   90.00
#
_symmetry.space_group_name_H-M   'P 1'
#
loop_
_entity.id
_entity.type
_entity.pdbx_description
1 polymer ?
#
loop_
_entity_poly.entity_id
_entity_poly.type
_entity_poly.pdbx_seq_one_letter_code
_entity_poly.pdbx_strand_id
1 'polypeptide(L)'
;MQLTLRPGIDRDYLLSALRKVREDVSNLYTSGPHTAPERLISYLEWADDAAGKLAPLISANDIDSLIFTRRYEQIFNKLEILASPDTVRLANNMVSIELKQRSDDLTAVVDALHHAITTRVQPILGVVFDTSMFIKHPVKLELIDFRELTGVDSGTVNLIVPMVVIDELDKLKESKDRNQRWRAGYSVAVIDRLFPSGRRSFAVLRHPEPSVGEGWHSHPQVIVEIVFDPPGHVRLPIADDEIIDRALAIQPLAASPMKLFTYDTGQSTRARNAGLNVEKLAIPIGDEPG
;
A
#
# COMPACT_ATOMS: atom_id res chain seq x y z
N MET A 1 -0.98 -10.86 -12.15
CA MET A 1 -0.24 -9.61 -12.41
C MET A 1 -0.35 -8.73 -11.18
N GLN A 2 0.73 -8.08 -10.72
CA GLN A 2 0.69 -7.13 -9.60
C GLN A 2 0.75 -5.71 -10.16
N LEU A 3 -0.23 -4.87 -9.83
CA LEU A 3 -0.25 -3.46 -10.25
C LEU A 3 0.66 -2.63 -9.36
N THR A 4 1.39 -1.72 -9.96
CA THR A 4 2.21 -0.71 -9.29
C THR A 4 1.39 0.57 -9.18
N LEU A 5 0.85 0.81 -8.00
CA LEU A 5 0.09 2.04 -7.73
C LEU A 5 1.02 3.24 -7.76
N ARG A 6 0.49 4.36 -8.27
CA ARG A 6 1.09 5.65 -7.97
C ARG A 6 0.89 5.97 -6.49
N PRO A 7 1.77 6.80 -5.92
CA PRO A 7 1.77 6.96 -4.48
C PRO A 7 0.58 7.79 -3.98
N GLY A 8 0.14 7.49 -2.75
CA GLY A 8 -0.99 8.18 -2.14
C GLY A 8 -2.36 7.81 -2.73
N ILE A 9 -2.41 6.88 -3.68
CA ILE A 9 -3.65 6.42 -4.31
C ILE A 9 -4.37 5.43 -3.39
N ASP A 10 -5.65 5.75 -3.13
CA ASP A 10 -6.57 4.85 -2.45
C ASP A 10 -6.87 3.60 -3.30
N ARG A 11 -6.75 2.43 -2.68
CA ARG A 11 -6.98 1.13 -3.31
C ARG A 11 -8.45 0.91 -3.63
N ASP A 12 -9.37 1.46 -2.84
CA ASP A 12 -10.82 1.36 -3.12
C ASP A 12 -11.23 2.26 -4.28
N TYR A 13 -10.61 3.43 -4.38
CA TYR A 13 -10.74 4.30 -5.55
C TYR A 13 -10.18 3.64 -6.81
N LEU A 14 -8.99 3.03 -6.74
CA LEU A 14 -8.43 2.25 -7.86
C LEU A 14 -9.34 1.07 -8.25
N LEU A 15 -9.86 0.33 -7.27
CA LEU A 15 -10.77 -0.79 -7.52
C LEU A 15 -12.03 -0.32 -8.25
N SER A 16 -12.59 0.82 -7.84
CA SER A 16 -13.74 1.45 -8.49
C SER A 16 -13.42 1.85 -9.94
N ALA A 17 -12.28 2.49 -10.17
CA ALA A 17 -11.83 2.89 -11.51
C ALA A 17 -11.61 1.66 -12.44
N LEU A 18 -10.94 0.62 -11.96
CA LEU A 18 -10.71 -0.61 -12.72
C LEU A 18 -12.01 -1.35 -13.02
N ARG A 19 -12.96 -1.40 -12.06
CA ARG A 19 -14.29 -1.98 -12.29
C ARG A 19 -15.02 -1.26 -13.41
N LYS A 20 -14.93 0.08 -13.45
CA LYS A 20 -15.56 0.88 -14.50
C LYS A 20 -14.93 0.62 -15.87
N VAL A 21 -13.60 0.63 -15.98
CA VAL A 21 -12.89 0.33 -17.23
C VAL A 21 -13.19 -1.09 -17.74
N ARG A 22 -13.23 -2.08 -16.83
CA ARG A 22 -13.61 -3.46 -17.13
C ARG A 22 -15.06 -3.57 -17.63
N GLU A 23 -15.99 -2.86 -16.99
CA GLU A 23 -17.39 -2.83 -17.41
C GLU A 23 -17.52 -2.23 -18.82
N ASP A 24 -16.84 -1.13 -19.10
CA ASP A 24 -16.87 -0.45 -20.39
C ASP A 24 -16.39 -1.39 -21.52
N VAL A 25 -15.28 -2.13 -21.33
CA VAL A 25 -14.79 -3.09 -22.35
C VAL A 25 -15.68 -4.32 -22.50
N SER A 26 -16.27 -4.80 -21.40
CA SER A 26 -17.18 -5.94 -21.42
C SER A 26 -18.46 -5.61 -22.19
N ASN A 27 -18.97 -4.39 -22.01
CA ASN A 27 -20.11 -3.87 -22.76
C ASN A 27 -19.80 -3.73 -24.24
N LEU A 28 -18.62 -3.23 -24.61
CA LEU A 28 -18.17 -3.17 -26.01
C LEU A 28 -18.03 -4.56 -26.63
N TYR A 29 -17.56 -5.56 -25.88
CA TYR A 29 -17.47 -6.93 -26.35
C TYR A 29 -18.85 -7.57 -26.59
N THR A 30 -19.76 -7.45 -25.63
CA THR A 30 -21.04 -8.17 -25.61
C THR A 30 -22.16 -7.48 -26.38
N SER A 31 -22.23 -6.15 -26.29
CA SER A 31 -23.36 -5.34 -26.76
C SER A 31 -22.90 -4.14 -27.61
N GLY A 32 -21.62 -4.07 -27.96
CA GLY A 32 -21.06 -3.00 -28.77
C GLY A 32 -21.48 -3.04 -30.25
N PRO A 33 -20.98 -2.08 -31.05
CA PRO A 33 -21.36 -1.95 -32.45
C PRO A 33 -21.23 -3.25 -33.25
N HIS A 34 -22.18 -3.46 -34.16
CA HIS A 34 -22.26 -4.66 -34.99
C HIS A 34 -21.40 -4.56 -36.25
N THR A 35 -21.05 -3.35 -36.69
CA THR A 35 -20.18 -3.14 -37.84
C THR A 35 -18.71 -3.16 -37.41
N ALA A 36 -17.84 -3.76 -38.23
CA ALA A 36 -16.42 -3.85 -37.89
C ALA A 36 -15.72 -2.48 -37.78
N PRO A 37 -15.98 -1.48 -38.65
CA PRO A 37 -15.35 -0.17 -38.56
C PRO A 37 -15.73 0.59 -37.29
N GLU A 38 -17.01 0.62 -36.93
CA GLU A 38 -17.47 1.29 -35.70
C GLU A 38 -16.92 0.59 -34.47
N ARG A 39 -16.93 -0.74 -34.45
CA ARG A 39 -16.39 -1.54 -33.34
C ARG A 39 -14.89 -1.33 -33.15
N LEU A 40 -14.14 -1.19 -34.25
CA LEU A 40 -12.71 -0.89 -34.25
C LEU A 40 -12.45 0.51 -33.66
N ILE A 41 -13.18 1.52 -34.09
CA ILE A 41 -13.06 2.89 -33.57
C ILE A 41 -13.41 2.91 -32.07
N SER A 42 -14.54 2.32 -31.68
CA SER A 42 -14.95 2.29 -30.27
C SER A 42 -13.96 1.54 -29.36
N TYR A 43 -13.26 0.54 -29.88
CA TYR A 43 -12.18 -0.11 -29.13
C TYR A 43 -10.99 0.83 -28.91
N LEU A 44 -10.56 1.58 -29.93
CA LEU A 44 -9.46 2.52 -29.80
C LEU A 44 -9.81 3.69 -28.87
N GLU A 45 -11.02 4.25 -29.00
CA GLU A 45 -11.53 5.28 -28.09
C GLU A 45 -11.58 4.80 -26.65
N TRP A 46 -12.07 3.57 -26.42
CA TRP A 46 -12.05 2.97 -25.09
C TRP A 46 -10.64 2.83 -24.53
N ALA A 47 -9.66 2.44 -25.36
CA ALA A 47 -8.29 2.26 -24.90
C ALA A 47 -7.69 3.60 -24.42
N ASP A 48 -7.89 4.68 -25.17
CA ASP A 48 -7.41 6.01 -24.78
C ASP A 48 -8.12 6.52 -23.52
N ASP A 49 -9.45 6.38 -23.43
CA ASP A 49 -10.23 6.77 -22.25
C ASP A 49 -9.82 5.97 -21.00
N ALA A 50 -9.63 4.67 -21.15
CA ALA A 50 -9.20 3.79 -20.07
C ALA A 50 -7.80 4.17 -19.58
N ALA A 51 -6.87 4.41 -20.50
CA ALA A 51 -5.52 4.85 -20.16
C ALA A 51 -5.54 6.21 -19.45
N GLY A 52 -6.34 7.18 -19.93
CA GLY A 52 -6.50 8.48 -19.28
C GLY A 52 -7.04 8.38 -17.85
N LYS A 53 -8.04 7.52 -17.61
CA LYS A 53 -8.61 7.26 -16.27
C LYS A 53 -7.61 6.57 -15.33
N LEU A 54 -6.79 5.65 -15.84
CA LEU A 54 -5.86 4.86 -15.02
C LEU A 54 -4.47 5.51 -14.86
N ALA A 55 -4.06 6.39 -15.78
CA ALA A 55 -2.80 7.13 -15.74
C ALA A 55 -2.48 7.81 -14.40
N PRO A 56 -3.42 8.49 -13.72
CA PRO A 56 -3.14 9.08 -12.42
C PRO A 56 -3.03 8.05 -11.28
N LEU A 57 -3.42 6.79 -11.50
CA LEU A 57 -3.57 5.78 -10.44
C LEU A 57 -2.49 4.71 -10.44
N ILE A 58 -1.98 4.33 -11.62
CA ILE A 58 -1.02 3.23 -11.79
C ILE A 58 0.18 3.64 -12.64
N SER A 59 1.22 2.81 -12.65
CA SER A 59 2.43 3.05 -13.43
C SER A 59 2.16 2.98 -14.94
N ALA A 60 2.96 3.69 -15.73
CA ALA A 60 2.87 3.64 -17.19
C ALA A 60 3.06 2.21 -17.73
N ASN A 61 3.99 1.45 -17.15
CA ASN A 61 4.23 0.06 -17.53
C ASN A 61 3.00 -0.84 -17.30
N ASP A 62 2.24 -0.59 -16.23
CA ASP A 62 1.00 -1.34 -16.00
C ASP A 62 -0.08 -0.96 -17.03
N ILE A 63 -0.17 0.31 -17.42
CA ILE A 63 -1.09 0.77 -18.48
C ILE A 63 -0.72 0.12 -19.81
N ASP A 64 0.56 0.06 -20.16
CA ASP A 64 1.03 -0.57 -21.39
C ASP A 64 0.70 -2.08 -21.40
N SER A 65 0.86 -2.73 -20.24
CA SER A 65 0.54 -4.15 -20.09
C SER A 65 -0.97 -4.46 -20.12
N LEU A 66 -1.81 -3.53 -19.66
CA LEU A 66 -3.24 -3.69 -19.51
C LEU A 66 -4.02 -3.24 -20.75
N ILE A 67 -3.61 -2.13 -21.34
CA ILE A 67 -4.37 -1.37 -22.33
C ILE A 67 -3.59 -1.34 -23.66
N PHE A 68 -2.40 -0.73 -23.68
CA PHE A 68 -1.61 -0.51 -24.90
C PHE A 68 -0.72 -1.69 -25.27
N THR A 69 -1.32 -2.86 -25.37
CA THR A 69 -0.55 -4.06 -25.67
C THR A 69 -0.02 -4.10 -27.10
N ARG A 70 0.90 -5.03 -27.38
CA ARG A 70 1.41 -5.23 -28.74
C ARG A 70 0.31 -5.44 -29.79
N ARG A 71 -0.83 -6.04 -29.43
CA ARG A 71 -1.96 -6.21 -30.37
C ARG A 71 -2.70 -4.90 -30.62
N TYR A 72 -2.86 -4.07 -29.59
CA TYR A 72 -3.37 -2.71 -29.75
C TYR A 72 -2.53 -1.93 -30.78
N GLU A 73 -1.20 -1.91 -30.63
CA GLU A 73 -0.31 -1.23 -31.57
C GLU A 73 -0.44 -1.76 -33.00
N GLN A 74 -0.59 -3.08 -33.17
CA GLN A 74 -0.78 -3.70 -34.48
C GLN A 74 -2.11 -3.31 -35.14
N ILE A 75 -3.17 -3.20 -34.33
CA ILE A 75 -4.50 -2.77 -34.80
C ILE A 75 -4.45 -1.28 -35.17
N PHE A 76 -3.90 -0.44 -34.29
CA PHE A 76 -3.76 0.99 -34.50
C PHE A 76 -2.93 1.33 -35.75
N ASN A 77 -1.75 0.73 -35.90
CA ASN A 77 -0.86 0.97 -37.04
C ASN A 77 -1.43 0.45 -38.38
N LYS A 78 -2.45 -0.41 -38.35
CA LYS A 78 -3.08 -0.99 -39.55
C LYS A 78 -4.52 -0.54 -39.74
N LEU A 79 -4.94 0.54 -39.08
CA LEU A 79 -6.31 1.02 -39.07
C LEU A 79 -6.88 1.21 -40.49
N GLU A 80 -6.14 1.86 -41.39
CA GLU A 80 -6.56 2.11 -42.77
C GLU A 80 -6.80 0.81 -43.55
N ILE A 81 -5.89 -0.17 -43.40
CA ILE A 81 -6.01 -1.47 -44.04
C ILE A 81 -7.22 -2.21 -43.45
N LEU A 82 -7.35 -2.25 -42.12
CA LEU A 82 -8.40 -3.01 -41.44
C LEU A 82 -9.81 -2.43 -41.64
N ALA A 83 -9.92 -1.13 -41.89
CA ALA A 83 -11.18 -0.45 -42.20
C ALA A 83 -11.66 -0.70 -43.66
N SER A 84 -10.83 -1.31 -44.51
CA SER A 84 -11.19 -1.59 -45.90
C SER A 84 -12.25 -2.70 -46.03
N PRO A 85 -13.20 -2.60 -47.00
CA PRO A 85 -14.29 -3.57 -47.20
C PRO A 85 -13.84 -5.03 -47.29
N ASP A 86 -12.69 -5.27 -47.93
CA ASP A 86 -12.15 -6.62 -48.19
C ASP A 86 -11.61 -7.32 -46.93
N THR A 87 -11.32 -6.56 -45.87
CA THR A 87 -10.72 -7.06 -44.62
C THR A 87 -11.63 -6.95 -43.41
N VAL A 88 -12.86 -6.43 -43.57
CA VAL A 88 -13.85 -6.20 -42.50
C VAL A 88 -14.03 -7.41 -41.58
N ARG A 89 -14.14 -8.62 -42.15
CA ARG A 89 -14.33 -9.85 -41.36
C ARG A 89 -13.10 -10.18 -40.50
N LEU A 90 -11.91 -9.98 -41.04
CA LEU A 90 -10.65 -10.21 -40.32
C LEU A 90 -10.48 -9.18 -39.19
N ALA A 91 -10.75 -7.90 -39.49
CA ALA A 91 -10.72 -6.83 -38.51
C ALA A 91 -11.68 -7.09 -37.34
N ASN A 92 -12.92 -7.49 -37.64
CA ASN A 92 -13.92 -7.80 -36.61
C ASN A 92 -13.47 -8.94 -35.69
N ASN A 93 -12.88 -10.01 -36.25
CA ASN A 93 -12.37 -11.12 -35.47
C ASN A 93 -11.19 -10.71 -34.58
N MET A 94 -10.25 -9.91 -35.11
CA MET A 94 -9.10 -9.42 -34.34
C MET A 94 -9.53 -8.54 -33.17
N VAL A 95 -10.43 -7.58 -33.41
CA VAL A 95 -10.98 -6.70 -32.37
C VAL A 95 -11.79 -7.50 -31.35
N SER A 96 -12.56 -8.50 -31.78
CA SER A 96 -13.33 -9.36 -30.86
C SER A 96 -12.45 -10.19 -29.93
N ILE A 97 -11.37 -10.77 -30.45
CA ILE A 97 -10.38 -11.50 -29.65
C ILE A 97 -9.71 -10.56 -28.65
N GLU A 98 -9.36 -9.35 -29.09
CA GLU A 98 -8.71 -8.36 -28.25
C GLU A 98 -9.62 -7.85 -27.13
N LEU A 99 -10.86 -7.45 -27.46
CA LEU A 99 -11.86 -7.03 -26.48
C LEU A 99 -12.14 -8.12 -25.45
N LYS A 100 -12.26 -9.38 -25.88
CA LYS A 100 -12.43 -10.51 -24.97
C LYS A 100 -11.24 -10.66 -24.03
N GLN A 101 -10.02 -10.67 -24.57
CA GLN A 101 -8.82 -10.83 -23.76
C GLN A 101 -8.67 -9.68 -22.75
N ARG A 102 -8.98 -8.44 -23.15
CA ARG A 102 -8.96 -7.29 -22.25
C ARG A 102 -10.02 -7.37 -21.16
N SER A 103 -11.22 -7.81 -21.49
CA SER A 103 -12.27 -8.09 -20.51
C SER A 103 -11.82 -9.15 -19.49
N ASP A 104 -11.22 -10.25 -19.95
CA ASP A 104 -10.76 -11.35 -19.09
C ASP A 104 -9.58 -10.91 -18.20
N ASP A 105 -8.59 -10.23 -18.77
CA ASP A 105 -7.40 -9.75 -18.04
C ASP A 105 -7.78 -8.71 -16.97
N LEU A 106 -8.63 -7.74 -17.31
CA LEU A 106 -9.11 -6.74 -16.36
C LEU A 106 -9.98 -7.37 -15.26
N THR A 107 -10.76 -8.41 -15.59
CA THR A 107 -11.51 -9.17 -14.58
C THR A 107 -10.57 -9.83 -13.58
N ALA A 108 -9.54 -10.54 -14.06
CA ALA A 108 -8.55 -11.18 -13.20
C ALA A 108 -7.82 -10.18 -12.29
N VAL A 109 -7.53 -8.97 -12.81
CA VAL A 109 -6.89 -7.90 -12.05
C VAL A 109 -7.81 -7.30 -11.00
N VAL A 110 -9.07 -7.01 -11.36
CA VAL A 110 -10.10 -6.54 -10.43
C VAL A 110 -10.31 -7.54 -9.30
N ASP A 111 -10.41 -8.84 -9.63
CA ASP A 111 -10.62 -9.89 -8.65
C ASP A 111 -9.42 -10.04 -7.71
N ALA A 112 -8.19 -9.99 -8.26
CA ALA A 112 -6.97 -10.02 -7.46
C ALA A 112 -6.86 -8.82 -6.51
N LEU A 113 -7.18 -7.60 -6.99
CA LEU A 113 -7.16 -6.39 -6.17
C LEU A 113 -8.27 -6.42 -5.11
N HIS A 114 -9.48 -6.81 -5.49
CA HIS A 114 -10.60 -6.96 -4.57
C HIS A 114 -10.30 -8.00 -3.49
N HIS A 115 -9.70 -9.14 -3.86
CA HIS A 115 -9.25 -10.14 -2.90
C HIS A 115 -8.18 -9.58 -1.97
N ALA A 116 -7.20 -8.83 -2.49
CA ALA A 116 -6.16 -8.21 -1.68
C ALA A 116 -6.72 -7.14 -0.70
N ILE A 117 -7.77 -6.42 -1.09
CA ILE A 117 -8.47 -5.46 -0.23
C ILE A 117 -9.30 -6.19 0.84
N THR A 118 -10.09 -7.19 0.44
CA THR A 118 -11.04 -7.87 1.33
C THR A 118 -10.40 -8.87 2.29
N THR A 119 -9.26 -9.45 1.93
CA THR A 119 -8.46 -10.31 2.83
C THR A 119 -7.56 -9.55 3.78
N ARG A 120 -7.43 -8.22 3.59
CA ARG A 120 -6.74 -7.37 4.55
C ARG A 120 -7.62 -7.26 5.79
N VAL A 121 -7.15 -7.79 6.92
CA VAL A 121 -7.82 -7.58 8.20
C VAL A 121 -7.78 -6.08 8.48
N GLN A 122 -8.96 -5.45 8.55
CA GLN A 122 -9.03 -4.04 8.92
C GLN A 122 -8.54 -3.90 10.36
N PRO A 123 -7.46 -3.13 10.59
CA PRO A 123 -6.95 -2.97 11.94
C PRO A 123 -7.97 -2.21 12.80
N ILE A 124 -7.92 -2.42 14.10
CA ILE A 124 -8.66 -1.62 15.08
C ILE A 124 -7.89 -0.34 15.39
N LEU A 125 -6.56 -0.39 15.29
CA LEU A 125 -5.67 0.73 15.56
C LEU A 125 -4.43 0.68 14.65
N GLY A 126 -4.12 1.82 14.03
CA GLY A 126 -2.82 2.08 13.44
C GLY A 126 -1.85 2.61 14.49
N VAL A 127 -0.73 1.92 14.69
CA VAL A 127 0.33 2.30 15.64
C VAL A 127 1.51 2.82 14.84
N VAL A 128 1.98 4.01 15.12
CA VAL A 128 3.21 4.55 14.51
C VAL A 128 4.31 4.52 15.54
N PHE A 129 5.45 3.92 15.21
CA PHE A 129 6.67 4.01 16.01
C PHE A 129 7.65 4.96 15.35
N ASP A 130 8.18 5.90 16.12
CA ASP A 130 9.37 6.65 15.73
C ASP A 130 10.64 5.85 16.03
N THR A 131 11.80 6.40 15.63
CA THR A 131 13.10 5.78 15.91
C THR A 131 13.33 5.62 17.43
N SER A 132 12.81 6.53 18.25
CA SER A 132 12.98 6.48 19.70
C SER A 132 12.36 5.22 20.32
N MET A 133 11.22 4.73 19.81
CA MET A 133 10.61 3.48 20.25
C MET A 133 11.54 2.28 20.05
N PHE A 134 12.15 2.16 18.88
CA PHE A 134 13.07 1.05 18.59
C PHE A 134 14.35 1.11 19.42
N ILE A 135 14.83 2.31 19.77
CA ILE A 135 16.09 2.48 20.49
C ILE A 135 15.91 2.42 22.00
N LYS A 136 14.89 3.11 22.54
CA LYS A 136 14.75 3.37 23.98
C LYS A 136 13.80 2.42 24.70
N HIS A 137 12.84 1.80 24.00
CA HIS A 137 11.89 0.90 24.65
C HIS A 137 12.63 -0.29 25.30
N PRO A 138 12.39 -0.63 26.58
CA PRO A 138 13.13 -1.68 27.28
C PRO A 138 12.96 -3.05 26.61
N VAL A 139 11.76 -3.31 26.08
CA VAL A 139 11.43 -4.55 25.39
C VAL A 139 11.77 -4.45 23.90
N LYS A 140 12.11 -5.58 23.28
CA LYS A 140 12.39 -5.67 21.84
C LYS A 140 11.08 -5.78 21.06
N LEU A 141 11.06 -5.30 19.82
CA LEU A 141 9.86 -5.26 18.96
C LEU A 141 9.00 -6.54 19.01
N GLU A 142 9.61 -7.72 18.82
CA GLU A 142 8.92 -9.01 18.78
C GLU A 142 8.25 -9.38 20.12
N LEU A 143 8.78 -8.85 21.22
CA LEU A 143 8.39 -9.17 22.59
C LEU A 143 7.50 -8.10 23.23
N ILE A 144 7.27 -6.96 22.56
CA ILE A 144 6.37 -5.92 23.06
C ILE A 144 4.98 -6.51 23.26
N ASP A 145 4.40 -6.26 24.43
CA ASP A 145 2.98 -6.52 24.64
C ASP A 145 2.15 -5.38 24.04
N PHE A 146 1.66 -5.59 22.82
CA PHE A 146 0.83 -4.60 22.14
C PHE A 146 -0.52 -4.38 22.82
N ARG A 147 -1.01 -5.35 23.61
CA ARG A 147 -2.25 -5.16 24.38
C ARG A 147 -2.03 -4.14 25.49
N GLU A 148 -0.98 -4.31 26.29
CA GLU A 148 -0.61 -3.36 27.33
C GLU A 148 -0.26 -1.98 26.74
N LEU A 149 0.50 -1.98 25.63
CA LEU A 149 0.92 -0.74 24.98
C LEU A 149 -0.26 0.07 24.41
N THR A 150 -1.23 -0.60 23.78
CA THR A 150 -2.29 0.08 23.01
C THR A 150 -3.64 0.14 23.71
N GLY A 151 -3.87 -0.71 24.71
CA GLY A 151 -5.18 -0.94 25.32
C GLY A 151 -6.13 -1.77 24.45
N VAL A 152 -5.66 -2.34 23.33
CA VAL A 152 -6.49 -3.16 22.44
C VAL A 152 -6.47 -4.63 22.91
N ASP A 153 -7.61 -5.09 23.42
CA ASP A 153 -7.78 -6.44 23.95
C ASP A 153 -7.97 -7.53 22.91
N SER A 154 -8.40 -7.23 21.68
CA SER A 154 -8.61 -8.22 20.62
C SER A 154 -8.61 -7.57 19.24
N GLY A 155 -8.52 -8.37 18.18
CA GLY A 155 -8.50 -7.91 16.79
C GLY A 155 -7.09 -7.65 16.25
N THR A 156 -6.94 -6.70 15.32
CA THR A 156 -5.66 -6.45 14.65
C THR A 156 -5.11 -5.06 14.95
N VAL A 157 -3.85 -4.99 15.36
CA VAL A 157 -3.06 -3.77 15.47
C VAL A 157 -2.12 -3.70 14.26
N ASN A 158 -2.11 -2.57 13.56
CA ASN A 158 -1.21 -2.33 12.43
C ASN A 158 -0.07 -1.40 12.84
N LEU A 159 1.12 -1.95 13.02
CA LEU A 159 2.33 -1.19 13.25
C LEU A 159 2.85 -0.62 11.92
N ILE A 160 2.65 0.68 11.75
CA ILE A 160 3.19 1.48 10.66
C ILE A 160 4.63 1.87 10.97
N VAL A 161 5.52 1.59 10.02
CA VAL A 161 6.92 2.00 10.05
C VAL A 161 7.22 2.82 8.79
N PRO A 162 7.26 4.16 8.88
CA PRO A 162 7.67 5.01 7.75
C PRO A 162 9.12 4.72 7.33
N MET A 163 9.41 4.80 6.03
CA MET A 163 10.76 4.53 5.50
C MET A 163 11.83 5.43 6.12
N VAL A 164 11.49 6.68 6.47
CA VAL A 164 12.40 7.58 7.19
C VAL A 164 12.89 6.99 8.51
N VAL A 165 12.06 6.24 9.25
CA VAL A 165 12.47 5.57 10.50
C VAL A 165 13.46 4.45 10.21
N ILE A 166 13.25 3.68 9.14
CA ILE A 166 14.19 2.62 8.73
C ILE A 166 15.55 3.24 8.40
N ASP A 167 15.58 4.35 7.66
CA ASP A 167 16.82 5.03 7.31
C ASP A 167 17.54 5.62 8.52
N GLU A 168 16.80 6.13 9.51
CA GLU A 168 17.36 6.58 10.79
C GLU A 168 17.98 5.42 11.58
N LEU A 169 17.28 4.28 11.68
CA LEU A 169 17.83 3.08 12.30
C LEU A 169 19.08 2.60 11.58
N ASP A 170 19.10 2.65 10.25
CA ASP A 170 20.25 2.19 9.49
C ASP A 170 21.48 3.09 9.73
N LYS A 171 21.30 4.41 9.82
CA LYS A 171 22.36 5.34 10.24
C LYS A 171 22.84 5.07 11.67
N LEU A 172 21.94 4.72 12.58
CA LEU A 172 22.29 4.44 13.98
C LEU A 172 23.14 3.17 14.16
N LYS A 173 23.23 2.28 13.16
CA LYS A 173 24.18 1.15 13.16
C LYS A 173 25.64 1.59 13.14
N GLU A 174 25.91 2.87 12.89
CA GLU A 174 27.24 3.47 12.97
C GLU A 174 27.44 4.33 14.24
N SER A 175 26.43 4.40 15.12
CA SER A 175 26.50 5.18 16.36
C SER A 175 27.71 4.76 17.22
N LYS A 176 28.35 5.73 17.89
CA LYS A 176 29.43 5.45 18.86
C LYS A 176 28.90 4.76 20.12
N ASP A 177 27.63 4.97 20.46
CA ASP A 177 26.96 4.28 21.57
C ASP A 177 26.70 2.82 21.19
N ARG A 178 27.33 1.90 21.93
CA ARG A 178 27.23 0.45 21.70
C ARG A 178 25.80 -0.07 21.84
N ASN A 179 25.02 0.47 22.77
CA ASN A 179 23.65 0.02 23.00
C ASN A 179 22.74 0.50 21.86
N GLN A 180 22.81 1.77 21.49
CA GLN A 180 22.05 2.30 20.35
C GLN A 180 22.38 1.56 19.06
N ARG A 181 23.66 1.32 18.79
CA ARG A 181 24.13 0.59 17.62
C ARG A 181 23.51 -0.81 17.54
N TRP A 182 23.55 -1.54 18.65
CA TRP A 182 23.02 -2.89 18.73
C TRP A 182 21.49 -2.90 18.59
N ARG A 183 20.78 -1.99 19.26
CA ARG A 183 19.32 -1.86 19.17
C ARG A 183 18.87 -1.56 17.74
N ALA A 184 19.54 -0.62 17.06
CA ALA A 184 19.25 -0.27 15.69
C ALA A 184 19.46 -1.46 14.73
N GLY A 185 20.63 -2.11 14.82
CA GLY A 185 20.92 -3.30 14.02
C GLY A 185 19.95 -4.46 14.27
N TYR A 186 19.55 -4.69 15.53
CA TYR A 186 18.55 -5.69 15.88
C TYR A 186 17.19 -5.37 15.26
N SER A 187 16.69 -4.13 15.42
CA SER A 187 15.38 -3.73 14.89
C SER A 187 15.31 -3.83 13.36
N VAL A 188 16.36 -3.37 12.66
CA VAL A 188 16.43 -3.52 11.19
C VAL A 188 16.44 -5.00 10.79
N ALA A 189 17.21 -5.85 11.48
CA ALA A 189 17.23 -7.28 11.18
C ALA A 189 15.87 -7.96 11.42
N VAL A 190 15.12 -7.56 12.46
CA VAL A 190 13.75 -8.07 12.68
C VAL A 190 12.83 -7.65 11.54
N ILE A 191 12.85 -6.36 11.16
CA ILE A 191 12.01 -5.85 10.07
C ILE A 191 12.38 -6.57 8.76
N ASP A 192 13.66 -6.67 8.41
CA ASP A 192 14.13 -7.36 7.21
C ASP A 192 13.65 -8.81 7.13
N ARG A 193 13.71 -9.55 8.25
CA ARG A 193 13.18 -10.93 8.33
C ARG A 193 11.68 -11.04 8.07
N LEU A 194 10.90 -10.02 8.40
CA LEU A 194 9.46 -9.98 8.10
C LEU A 194 9.19 -9.76 6.61
N PHE A 195 10.14 -9.15 5.89
CA PHE A 195 10.00 -8.76 4.49
C PHE A 195 11.07 -9.40 3.57
N PRO A 196 11.23 -10.74 3.56
CA PRO A 196 12.30 -11.42 2.82
C PRO A 196 12.18 -11.30 1.28
N SER A 197 11.04 -10.84 0.80
CA SER A 197 10.83 -10.49 -0.61
C SER A 197 10.15 -9.12 -0.67
N GLY A 198 10.78 -8.14 -1.30
CA GLY A 198 10.31 -6.74 -1.40
C GLY A 198 8.99 -6.54 -2.18
N ARG A 199 8.20 -7.61 -2.37
CA ARG A 199 6.91 -7.62 -3.07
C ARG A 199 5.72 -7.37 -2.13
N ARG A 200 5.94 -7.33 -0.81
CA ARG A 200 4.89 -7.12 0.19
C ARG A 200 5.23 -5.89 1.02
N SER A 201 4.26 -5.01 1.20
CA SER A 201 4.38 -3.85 2.10
C SER A 201 3.91 -4.14 3.52
N PHE A 202 3.29 -5.30 3.76
CA PHE A 202 2.87 -5.74 5.10
C PHE A 202 3.29 -7.20 5.41
N ALA A 203 3.47 -7.49 6.70
CA ALA A 203 3.83 -8.81 7.23
C ALA A 203 3.22 -9.02 8.62
N VAL A 204 2.99 -10.27 9.01
CA VAL A 204 2.48 -10.59 10.37
C VAL A 204 3.67 -10.70 11.32
N LEU A 205 3.72 -9.83 12.33
CA LEU A 205 4.69 -9.92 13.42
C LEU A 205 4.23 -10.92 14.48
N ARG A 206 2.93 -10.94 14.78
CA ARG A 206 2.33 -11.82 15.78
C ARG A 206 0.94 -12.28 15.34
N HIS A 207 0.70 -13.59 15.34
CA HIS A 207 -0.64 -14.16 15.16
C HIS A 207 -1.43 -14.05 16.48
N PRO A 208 -2.77 -13.97 16.43
CA PRO A 208 -3.57 -14.01 17.64
C PRO A 208 -3.35 -15.37 18.32
N GLU A 209 -3.06 -15.36 19.62
CA GLU A 209 -2.96 -16.61 20.38
C GLU A 209 -4.36 -17.12 20.75
N PRO A 210 -4.66 -18.41 20.53
CA PRO A 210 -5.92 -18.99 20.97
C PRO A 210 -6.00 -18.97 22.50
N SER A 211 -7.06 -18.38 23.02
CA SER A 211 -7.36 -18.35 24.45
C SER A 211 -7.60 -19.78 24.97
N VAL A 212 -6.76 -20.25 25.89
CA VAL A 212 -6.93 -21.55 26.57
C VAL A 212 -7.49 -21.29 27.98
N GLY A 213 -8.81 -21.43 28.14
CA GLY A 213 -9.50 -21.44 29.45
C GLY A 213 -10.55 -20.33 29.68
N GLU A 214 -11.33 -20.47 30.75
CA GLU A 214 -12.33 -19.47 31.17
C GLU A 214 -11.64 -18.27 31.85
N GLY A 215 -11.66 -17.11 31.18
CA GLY A 215 -11.12 -15.84 31.70
C GLY A 215 -10.05 -15.15 30.84
N TRP A 216 -9.77 -15.64 29.63
CA TRP A 216 -8.60 -15.20 28.86
C TRP A 216 -8.92 -14.12 27.82
N HIS A 217 -8.12 -13.06 27.84
CA HIS A 217 -8.09 -12.02 26.82
C HIS A 217 -7.13 -12.47 25.71
N SER A 218 -7.58 -12.56 24.47
CA SER A 218 -6.73 -12.93 23.33
C SER A 218 -5.70 -11.82 23.07
N HIS A 219 -4.42 -12.13 22.83
CA HIS A 219 -3.51 -11.07 22.36
C HIS A 219 -3.93 -10.62 20.95
N PRO A 220 -3.89 -9.30 20.64
CA PRO A 220 -4.21 -8.84 19.31
C PRO A 220 -3.22 -9.40 18.28
N GLN A 221 -3.71 -9.66 17.08
CA GLN A 221 -2.85 -9.88 15.93
C GLN A 221 -2.06 -8.59 15.67
N VAL A 222 -0.76 -8.71 15.44
CA VAL A 222 0.08 -7.57 15.10
C VAL A 222 0.60 -7.76 13.69
N ILE A 223 0.21 -6.83 12.80
CA ILE A 223 0.77 -6.72 11.46
C ILE A 223 1.73 -5.53 11.43
N VAL A 224 2.78 -5.62 10.64
CA VAL A 224 3.74 -4.56 10.40
C VAL A 224 3.57 -4.13 8.96
N GLU A 225 3.53 -2.82 8.72
CA GLU A 225 3.45 -2.21 7.40
C GLU A 225 4.56 -1.17 7.23
N ILE A 226 5.36 -1.34 6.18
CA ILE A 226 6.36 -0.35 5.78
C ILE A 226 5.71 0.65 4.85
N VAL A 227 5.78 1.93 5.22
CA VAL A 227 5.28 3.03 4.39
C VAL A 227 6.44 3.66 3.63
N PHE A 228 6.51 3.32 2.35
CA PHE A 228 7.50 3.88 1.43
C PHE A 228 7.16 5.32 1.04
N ASP A 229 8.21 6.04 0.63
CA ASP A 229 8.05 7.38 0.08
C ASP A 229 7.50 7.30 -1.35
N PRO A 230 6.55 8.17 -1.71
CA PRO A 230 6.14 8.37 -3.08
C PRO A 230 7.32 8.66 -4.02
N PRO A 231 7.36 8.11 -5.24
CA PRO A 231 8.10 8.69 -6.34
C PRO A 231 7.89 10.21 -6.44
N GLY A 232 8.99 10.96 -6.41
CA GLY A 232 8.98 12.43 -6.44
C GLY A 232 8.76 13.10 -5.07
N HIS A 233 8.57 12.33 -3.99
CA HIS A 233 8.51 12.88 -2.64
C HIS A 233 9.84 13.50 -2.26
N VAL A 234 9.77 14.72 -1.73
CA VAL A 234 10.90 15.38 -1.09
C VAL A 234 10.61 15.39 0.39
N ARG A 235 11.41 14.65 1.15
CA ARG A 235 11.24 14.56 2.60
C ARG A 235 11.39 15.93 3.25
N LEU A 236 10.63 16.15 4.31
CA LEU A 236 10.79 17.29 5.19
C LEU A 236 12.19 17.30 5.81
N PRO A 237 12.75 18.49 6.09
CA PRO A 237 14.12 18.62 6.60
C PRO A 237 14.29 18.02 8.01
N ILE A 238 13.19 17.89 8.76
CA ILE A 238 13.15 17.30 10.09
C ILE A 238 12.44 15.96 9.98
N ALA A 239 13.12 14.87 10.34
CA ALA A 239 12.59 13.52 10.26
C ALA A 239 11.36 13.31 11.15
N ASP A 240 11.33 13.94 12.32
CA ASP A 240 10.18 14.00 13.21
C ASP A 240 8.90 14.49 12.49
N ASP A 241 9.02 15.61 11.76
CA ASP A 241 7.92 16.19 10.97
C ASP A 241 7.54 15.27 9.81
N GLU A 242 8.53 14.67 9.15
CA GLU A 242 8.30 13.68 8.09
C GLU A 242 7.51 12.47 8.61
N ILE A 243 7.86 11.91 9.77
CA ILE A 243 7.13 10.77 10.37
C ILE A 243 5.65 11.13 10.61
N ILE A 244 5.40 12.34 11.11
CA ILE A 244 4.04 12.84 11.38
C ILE A 244 3.28 13.04 10.07
N ASP A 245 3.90 13.68 9.08
CA ASP A 245 3.29 13.90 7.75
C ASP A 245 2.93 12.57 7.08
N ARG A 246 3.86 11.61 7.07
CA ARG A 246 3.62 10.27 6.53
C ARG A 246 2.50 9.55 7.27
N ALA A 247 2.40 9.70 8.59
CA ALA A 247 1.33 9.10 9.39
C ALA A 247 -0.04 9.74 9.11
N LEU A 248 -0.11 11.06 8.99
CA LEU A 248 -1.36 11.77 8.67
C LEU A 248 -1.81 11.50 7.23
N ALA A 249 -0.88 11.38 6.28
CA ALA A 249 -1.18 11.09 4.88
C ALA A 249 -1.84 9.72 4.67
N ILE A 250 -1.49 8.72 5.50
CA ILE A 250 -2.09 7.39 5.46
C ILE A 250 -3.33 7.24 6.35
N GLN A 251 -3.57 8.14 7.29
CA GLN A 251 -4.71 8.06 8.21
C GLN A 251 -6.07 7.98 7.50
N PRO A 252 -6.34 8.70 6.39
CA PRO A 252 -7.59 8.52 5.64
C PRO A 252 -7.72 7.14 4.98
N LEU A 253 -6.60 6.45 4.73
CA LEU A 253 -6.54 5.14 4.06
C LEU A 253 -6.55 3.98 5.06
N ALA A 254 -6.03 4.22 6.26
CA ALA A 254 -6.19 3.34 7.39
C ALA A 254 -7.62 3.52 7.89
N ALA A 255 -8.51 2.54 7.67
CA ALA A 255 -9.89 2.56 8.13
C ALA A 255 -10.06 2.58 9.67
N SER A 256 -9.07 3.06 10.40
CA SER A 256 -8.84 2.91 11.83
C SER A 256 -8.14 4.17 12.38
N PRO A 257 -8.41 4.55 13.64
CA PRO A 257 -7.65 5.63 14.27
C PRO A 257 -6.16 5.30 14.30
N MET A 258 -5.32 6.35 14.25
CA MET A 258 -3.88 6.22 14.35
C MET A 258 -3.36 6.82 15.66
N LYS A 259 -2.37 6.17 16.28
CA LYS A 259 -1.70 6.65 17.48
C LYS A 259 -0.18 6.50 17.32
N LEU A 260 0.55 7.59 17.52
CA LEU A 260 2.01 7.64 17.58
C LEU A 260 2.50 7.28 18.99
N PHE A 261 3.51 6.43 19.10
CA PHE A 261 4.23 6.15 20.34
C PHE A 261 5.65 6.69 20.22
N THR A 262 6.08 7.42 21.24
CA THR A 262 7.41 8.05 21.26
C THR A 262 7.93 8.24 22.68
N TYR A 263 9.25 8.18 22.85
CA TYR A 263 9.94 8.61 24.06
C TYR A 263 10.48 10.05 23.95
N ASP A 264 10.34 10.69 22.78
CA ASP A 264 10.85 12.03 22.53
C ASP A 264 9.79 13.11 22.83
N THR A 265 10.19 14.12 23.60
CA THR A 265 9.28 15.22 24.00
C THR A 265 8.98 16.15 22.82
N GLY A 266 9.97 16.42 21.98
CA GLY A 266 9.81 17.23 20.79
C GLY A 266 8.83 16.58 19.83
N GLN A 267 9.05 15.30 19.51
CA GLN A 267 8.19 14.54 18.61
C GLN A 267 6.75 14.45 19.13
N SER A 268 6.56 14.18 20.43
CA SER A 268 5.24 14.19 21.05
C SER A 268 4.55 15.56 20.93
N THR A 269 5.27 16.66 21.11
CA THR A 269 4.71 18.01 21.03
C THR A 269 4.31 18.36 19.59
N ARG A 270 5.16 18.04 18.61
CA ARG A 270 4.87 18.27 17.19
C ARG A 270 3.67 17.46 16.71
N ALA A 271 3.59 16.18 17.09
CA ALA A 271 2.48 15.31 16.72
C ALA A 271 1.13 15.82 17.25
N ARG A 272 1.07 16.26 18.52
CA ARG A 272 -0.15 16.88 19.08
C ARG A 272 -0.56 18.13 18.31
N ASN A 273 0.41 18.99 17.99
CA ASN A 273 0.14 20.22 17.25
C ASN A 273 -0.40 19.94 15.84
N ALA A 274 0.04 18.85 15.21
CA ALA A 274 -0.43 18.41 13.91
C ALA A 274 -1.76 17.62 13.94
N GLY A 275 -2.34 17.40 15.13
CA GLY A 275 -3.61 16.69 15.29
C GLY A 275 -3.51 15.16 15.32
N LEU A 276 -2.29 14.60 15.39
CA LEU A 276 -2.08 13.16 15.53
C LEU A 276 -2.21 12.74 17.00
N ASN A 277 -2.97 11.67 17.28
CA ASN A 277 -3.05 11.10 18.62
C ASN A 277 -1.68 10.54 19.01
N VAL A 278 -1.20 10.85 20.22
CA VAL A 278 0.15 10.47 20.66
C VAL A 278 0.18 10.02 22.10
N GLU A 279 0.88 8.92 22.32
CA GLU A 279 1.25 8.39 23.64
C GLU A 279 2.75 8.64 23.85
N LYS A 280 3.09 9.50 24.81
CA LYS A 280 4.48 9.71 25.20
C LYS A 280 4.83 8.74 26.31
N LEU A 281 5.77 7.84 26.04
CA LEU A 281 6.28 6.91 27.03
C LEU A 281 7.40 7.57 27.85
N ALA A 282 7.47 7.19 29.13
CA ALA A 282 8.55 7.59 30.02
C ALA A 282 9.46 6.40 30.30
N ILE A 283 10.77 6.67 30.36
CA ILE A 283 11.71 5.79 31.06
C ILE A 283 11.72 6.28 32.49
N PRO A 284 11.65 5.41 33.52
CA PRO A 284 11.85 5.83 34.89
C PRO A 284 13.15 6.64 34.99
N ILE A 285 13.02 7.91 35.36
CA ILE A 285 14.18 8.77 35.59
C ILE A 285 14.78 8.26 36.90
N GLY A 286 16.07 7.89 36.90
CA GLY A 286 16.78 7.57 38.14
C GLY A 286 16.81 8.77 39.09
N ASP A 287 17.32 8.59 40.30
CA ASP A 287 17.41 9.68 41.27
C ASP A 287 18.11 10.91 40.68
N GLU A 288 17.60 12.09 41.04
CA GLU A 288 18.14 13.38 40.61
C GLU A 288 19.65 13.43 40.91
N PRO A 289 20.50 13.77 39.92
CA PRO A 289 21.93 13.91 40.18
C PRO A 289 22.14 15.08 41.15
N GLY A 290 22.54 14.74 42.39
CA GLY A 290 22.91 15.70 43.43
C GLY A 290 24.27 16.37 43.21
#